data_AF-A0A4P5VUY4-F1
#
_entry.id   AF-A0A4P5VUY4-F1
#
_cell.length_a   1.000
_cell.length_b   1.000
_cell.length_c   1.000
_cell.angle_alpha   90.00
_cell.angle_beta   90.00
_cell.angle_gamma   90.00
#
_symmetry.space_group_name_H-M   'P 1'
#
loop_
_entity.id
_entity.type
_entity.pdbx_description
1 polymer ?
#
loop_
_entity_poly.entity_id
_entity_poly.type
_entity_poly.pdbx_seq_one_letter_code
_entity_poly.pdbx_strand_id
1 'polypeptide(L)' 'MLRPLAARLIWWQSAQQSLRHPDRVIAQVLELGTFEDGEGLRHALGDGRLAQVLQRAKPGWFSPRS' A
#
# COMPACT_ATOMS: atom_id res chain seq x y z
N MET A 1 -5.78 5.97 -9.10
CA MET A 1 -5.90 5.79 -7.64
C MET A 1 -4.55 5.68 -6.92
N LEU A 2 -3.67 4.73 -7.25
CA LEU A 2 -2.43 4.50 -6.49
C LEU A 2 -1.38 5.63 -6.53
N ARG A 3 -1.34 6.44 -7.60
CA ARG A 3 -0.34 7.51 -7.78
C ARG A 3 -0.37 8.60 -6.70
N PRO A 4 -1.53 9.22 -6.35
CA PRO A 4 -1.61 10.19 -5.26
C PRO A 4 -1.29 9.56 -3.89
N LEU A 5 -1.71 8.31 -3.65
CA LEU A 5 -1.39 7.58 -2.41
C LEU A 5 0.12 7.33 -2.28
N ALA A 6 0.78 6.95 -3.38
CA ALA A 6 2.22 6.77 -3.41
C ALA A 6 2.98 8.08 -3.10
N ALA A 7 2.52 9.22 -3.61
CA ALA A 7 3.12 10.53 -3.30
C ALA A 7 2.94 10.92 -1.83
N ARG A 8 1.77 10.64 -1.25
CA ARG A 8 1.45 11.00 0.14
C ARG A 8 2.15 10.10 1.16
N LEU A 9 2.11 8.79 0.95
CA LEU A 9 2.59 7.79 1.92
C LEU A 9 4.07 7.46 1.77
N ILE A 10 4.66 7.74 0.60
CA ILE A 10 6.08 7.52 0.31
C ILE A 10 6.67 8.85 -0.15
N TRP A 11 6.63 9.86 0.73
CA TRP A 11 7.03 11.24 0.40
C TRP A 11 8.52 11.41 0.10
N TRP A 12 9.38 10.49 0.59
CA TRP A 12 10.82 10.50 0.35
C TRP A 12 11.23 9.95 -1.03
N GLN A 13 10.28 9.41 -1.82
CA GLN A 13 10.52 8.86 -3.16
C GLN A 13 9.47 9.38 -4.14
N SER A 14 9.82 9.55 -5.43
CA SER A 14 8.81 9.99 -6.39
C SER A 14 7.72 8.93 -6.60
N ALA A 15 6.47 9.37 -6.77
CA ALA A 15 5.34 8.47 -6.97
C ALA A 15 5.54 7.51 -8.15
N GLN A 16 6.18 7.97 -9.23
CA GLN A 16 6.47 7.12 -10.39
C GLN A 16 7.44 5.99 -10.06
N GLN A 17 8.46 6.25 -9.24
CA GLN A 17 9.38 5.22 -8.79
C GLN A 17 8.70 4.25 -7.82
N SER A 18 7.83 4.77 -6.95
CA SER A 18 7.07 3.96 -5.99
C SER A 18 6.10 3.02 -6.68
N LEU A 19 5.47 3.46 -7.76
CA LEU A 19 4.56 2.63 -8.57
C LEU A 19 5.27 1.48 -9.31
N ARG A 20 6.60 1.46 -9.40
CA ARG A 20 7.34 0.28 -9.89
C ARG A 20 7.28 -0.90 -8.90
N HIS A 21 6.90 -0.63 -7.65
CA HIS A 21 6.70 -1.62 -6.60
C HIS A 21 5.30 -1.47 -5.99
N PRO A 22 4.24 -1.80 -6.76
CA PRO A 22 2.86 -1.53 -6.35
C PRO A 22 2.48 -2.25 -5.04
N ASP A 23 3.01 -3.45 -4.78
CA ASP A 23 2.77 -4.20 -3.53
C ASP A 23 3.27 -3.43 -2.31
N ARG A 24 4.39 -2.68 -2.45
CA ARG A 24 4.89 -1.81 -1.38
C ARG A 24 3.94 -0.64 -1.15
N VAL A 25 3.41 -0.03 -2.22
CA VAL A 25 2.45 1.06 -2.10
C VAL A 25 1.16 0.58 -1.42
N ILE A 26 0.67 -0.60 -1.79
CA ILE A 26 -0.50 -1.23 -1.17
C ILE A 26 -0.23 -1.50 0.32
N ALA A 27 0.93 -2.08 0.66
CA ALA A 27 1.31 -2.30 2.05
C ALA A 27 1.37 -1.00 2.86
N GLN A 28 1.91 0.08 2.30
CA GLN A 28 1.93 1.39 2.96
C GLN A 28 0.53 1.97 3.18
N VAL A 29 -0.42 1.69 2.28
CA VAL A 29 -1.82 2.09 2.50
C VAL A 29 -2.46 1.25 3.61
N LEU A 30 -2.16 -0.04 3.69
CA LEU A 30 -2.67 -0.90 4.75
C LEU A 30 -2.08 -0.58 6.13
N GLU A 31 -0.83 -0.11 6.19
CA GLU A 31 -0.15 0.25 7.45
C GLU A 31 -0.41 1.70 7.88
N LEU A 32 -0.34 2.66 6.95
CA LEU A 32 -0.31 4.10 7.24
C LEU A 32 -1.45 4.88 6.58
N GLY A 33 -2.27 4.23 5.76
CA GLY A 33 -3.42 4.85 5.11
C GLY A 33 -4.61 5.03 6.05
N THR A 34 -5.62 5.76 5.58
CA THR A 34 -6.91 5.85 6.26
C THR A 34 -7.79 4.66 5.89
N PHE A 35 -8.88 4.47 6.64
CA PHE A 35 -9.87 3.44 6.33
C PHE A 35 -10.44 3.62 4.91
N GLU A 36 -10.69 4.86 4.48
CA GLU A 36 -11.17 5.16 3.13
C GLU A 36 -10.16 4.79 2.04
N ASP A 37 -8.86 4.98 2.29
CA ASP A 37 -7.83 4.53 1.35
C ASP A 37 -7.83 3.01 1.21
N GLY A 38 -7.98 2.30 2.34
CA GLY A 38 -8.05 0.85 2.41
C GLY A 38 -9.28 0.28 1.71
N GLU A 39 -10.47 0.82 2.00
CA GLU A 39 -11.72 0.44 1.32
C GLU A 39 -11.69 0.77 -0.17
N GLY A 40 -11.10 1.91 -0.56
CA GLY A 40 -10.88 2.23 -1.97
C GLY A 40 -9.98 1.20 -2.66
N LEU A 41 -8.92 0.72 -2.00
CA LEU A 41 -8.04 -0.29 -2.57
C LEU A 41 -8.72 -1.65 -2.66
N ARG A 42 -9.50 -1.98 -1.63
CA ARG A 42 -10.31 -3.20 -1.60
C ARG A 42 -11.33 -3.22 -2.72
N HIS A 43 -12.02 -2.11 -2.98
CA HIS A 43 -12.96 -1.98 -4.09
C HIS A 43 -12.25 -2.08 -5.46
N ALA A 44 -11.06 -1.51 -5.59
CA ALA A 44 -10.32 -1.48 -6.86
C ALA A 44 -9.58 -2.79 -7.19
N LEU A 45 -9.05 -3.49 -6.19
CA LEU A 45 -8.15 -4.64 -6.35
C LEU A 45 -8.72 -5.95 -5.82
N GLY A 46 -9.77 -5.89 -5.00
CA GLY A 46 -10.36 -7.04 -4.33
C GLY A 46 -9.57 -7.53 -3.11
N ASP A 47 -10.28 -8.19 -2.20
CA ASP A 47 -9.72 -8.75 -0.96
C ASP A 47 -8.57 -9.73 -1.22
N GLY A 48 -8.67 -10.55 -2.27
CA GLY A 48 -7.65 -11.53 -2.61
C GLY A 48 -6.28 -10.89 -2.92
N ARG A 49 -6.25 -9.72 -3.56
CA ARG A 49 -5.00 -9.03 -3.86
C ARG A 49 -4.37 -8.43 -2.61
N LEU A 50 -5.19 -7.88 -1.72
CA LEU A 50 -4.73 -7.34 -0.44
C LEU A 50 -4.14 -8.45 0.44
N ALA A 51 -4.83 -9.60 0.53
CA ALA A 51 -4.34 -10.77 1.25
C ALA A 51 -3.01 -11.28 0.70
N GLN A 52 -2.83 -11.30 -0.62
CA GLN A 52 -1.55 -11.66 -1.23
C GLN A 52 -0.43 -10.70 -0.88
N VAL A 53 -0.71 -9.39 -0.79
CA VAL A 53 0.30 -8.40 -0.38
C VAL A 53 0.69 -8.59 1.08
N LEU A 54 -0.26 -8.87 1.96
CA LEU A 54 0.03 -9.20 3.37
C LEU A 54 0.91 -10.45 3.48
N GLN A 55 0.62 -11.50 2.70
CA GLN A 55 1.41 -12.74 2.70
C GLN A 55 2.82 -12.58 2.13
N ARG A 56 2.99 -11.69 1.14
CA ARG A 56 4.27 -11.45 0.45
C ARG A 56 5.04 -10.27 1.04
N ALA A 57 4.54 -9.67 2.12
CA ALA A 57 5.14 -8.51 2.73
C ALA A 57 6.57 -8.82 3.19
N LYS A 58 7.49 -7.90 2.90
CA LYS A 58 8.88 -8.04 3.35
C LYS A 58 9.02 -7.52 4.78
N PRO A 59 10.01 -8.00 5.54
CA PRO A 59 10.36 -7.41 6.83
C PRO A 59 10.53 -5.90 6.73
N GLY A 60 9.88 -5.17 7.65
CA GLY A 60 9.88 -3.71 7.65
C GLY A 60 8.82 -3.03 6.78
N TRP A 61 7.93 -3.78 6.12
CA TRP A 61 6.74 -3.21 5.47
C TRP A 61 5.58 -2.96 6.44
N PHE A 62 5.46 -3.82 7.45
CA PHE A 62 4.52 -3.68 8.55
C PHE A 62 5.29 -3.59 9.86
N SER A 63 4.85 -2.74 10.78
CA SER A 63 5.42 -2.70 12.12
C SER A 63 4.94 -3.92 12.93
N PRO A 64 5.69 -4.38 13.95
CA PRO A 64 5.28 -5.51 14.79
C PRO A 64 3.98 -5.30 15.58
N ARG A 65 3.43 -4.08 15.55
CA ARG A 65 2.24 -3.68 16.32
C ARG A 65 0.96 -3.77 15.48
N SER A 66 1.06 -3.98 14.17
CA SER A 66 -0.07 -4.13 13.25
C SER A 66 -0.48 -5.59 13.07
#